data_AF-A0A2W6C193-F1
#
_entry.id   AF-A0A2W6C193-F1
#
_cell.length_a   1.000
_cell.length_b   1.000
_cell.length_c   1.000
_cell.angle_alpha   90.00
_cell.angle_beta   90.00
_cell.angle_gamma   90.00
#
_symmetry.space_group_name_H-M   'P 1'
#
loop_
_entity.id
_entity.type
_entity.pdbx_description
1 polymer ?
#
loop_
_entity_poly.entity_id
_entity_poly.type
_entity_poly.pdbx_seq_one_letter_code
_entity_poly.pdbx_strand_id
1 'polypeptide(L)'
;MARWTGDRWRSTPHRVLPPPADAPHEELISLIMFCKANSDTIIAPLPGSIGHTDYPPITAGDYLRERIAQTKVHPETQQQSVRGS
;
A
#
# COMPACT_ATOMS: atom_id res chain seq x y z
N MET A 1 0.18 -10.50 2.81
CA MET A 1 0.61 -11.46 3.85
C MET A 1 -0.24 -11.42 5.10
N ALA A 2 -0.44 -10.26 5.75
CA ALA A 2 -1.20 -10.12 7.00
C ALA A 2 -2.46 -11.01 7.12
N ARG A 3 -3.42 -10.83 6.22
CA ARG A 3 -4.66 -11.64 6.16
C ARG A 3 -4.41 -13.15 6.08
N TRP A 4 -3.42 -13.57 5.29
CA TRP A 4 -3.09 -14.99 5.07
C TRP A 4 -2.50 -15.64 6.33
N THR A 5 -1.84 -14.83 7.16
CA THR A 5 -1.13 -15.26 8.38
C THR A 5 -1.87 -14.90 9.67
N GLY A 6 -3.15 -14.50 9.60
CA GLY A 6 -3.92 -14.03 10.75
C GLY A 6 -3.25 -12.88 11.53
N ASP A 7 -2.61 -11.96 10.80
CA ASP A 7 -1.84 -10.82 11.33
C ASP A 7 -0.57 -11.15 12.12
N ARG A 8 -0.07 -12.39 12.05
CA ARG A 8 1.30 -12.70 12.49
C ARG A 8 2.33 -11.81 11.78
N TRP A 9 2.15 -11.61 10.46
CA TRP A 9 2.99 -10.70 9.67
C TRP A 9 2.24 -9.41 9.36
N ARG A 10 2.70 -8.29 9.91
CA ARG A 10 2.01 -7.01 9.76
C ARG A 10 2.31 -6.37 8.41
N SER A 11 1.27 -5.83 7.76
CA SER A 11 1.42 -4.94 6.62
C SER A 11 1.72 -3.53 7.13
N THR A 12 2.99 -3.20 7.30
CA THR A 12 3.40 -1.96 7.97
C THR A 12 3.17 -0.72 7.08
N PRO A 13 2.52 0.34 7.60
CA PRO A 13 2.43 1.60 6.88
C PRO A 13 3.83 2.19 6.71
N HIS A 14 4.09 2.76 5.53
CA HIS A 14 5.32 3.50 5.23
C HIS A 14 4.95 4.75 4.43
N ARG A 15 5.78 5.78 4.54
CA ARG A 15 5.61 7.05 3.82
C ARG A 15 6.98 7.57 3.40
N VAL A 16 7.02 8.22 2.25
CA VAL A 16 8.17 9.03 1.81
C VAL A 16 7.97 10.43 2.37
N LEU A 17 9.01 10.98 2.99
CA LEU A 17 9.02 12.35 3.47
C LEU A 17 9.40 13.32 2.34
N PRO A 18 8.99 14.59 2.40
CA PRO A 18 9.51 15.60 1.46
C PRO A 18 11.03 15.73 1.58
N PRO A 19 11.72 16.24 0.53
CA PRO A 19 13.16 16.49 0.57
C PRO A 19 13.58 17.34 1.78
N PRO A 20 14.84 17.20 2.25
CA PRO A 20 15.38 18.06 3.30
C PRO A 20 15.26 19.55 2.94
N ALA A 21 15.02 20.40 3.94
CA ALA A 21 14.83 21.83 3.71
C ALA A 21 16.09 22.55 3.18
N ASP A 22 17.26 22.00 3.46
CA ASP A 22 18.58 22.46 2.98
C ASP A 22 18.95 21.93 1.59
N ALA A 23 18.21 20.93 1.08
CA ALA A 23 18.36 20.38 -0.27
C ALA A 23 16.99 20.20 -0.95
N PRO A 24 16.21 21.29 -1.17
CA PRO A 24 14.83 21.21 -1.66
C PRO A 24 14.70 20.67 -3.10
N HIS A 25 15.82 20.61 -3.83
CA HIS A 25 15.90 20.10 -5.20
C HIS A 25 16.42 18.67 -5.28
N GLU A 26 16.68 18.02 -4.14
CA GLU A 26 17.11 16.62 -4.12
C GLU A 26 15.99 15.71 -4.62
N GLU A 27 16.32 14.84 -5.57
CA GLU A 27 15.38 13.87 -6.14
C GLU A 27 15.58 12.50 -5.51
N LEU A 28 14.48 11.87 -5.08
CA LEU A 28 14.47 10.48 -4.63
C LEU A 28 13.87 9.59 -5.71
N ILE A 29 14.72 8.75 -6.32
CA ILE A 29 14.28 7.72 -7.26
C ILE A 29 14.20 6.38 -6.52
N SER A 30 13.07 5.70 -6.63
CA SER A 30 12.87 4.37 -6.06
C SER A 30 12.21 3.44 -7.07
N LEU A 31 12.57 2.16 -7.01
CA LEU A 31 11.90 1.08 -7.71
C LEU A 31 11.22 0.19 -6.69
N ILE A 32 9.90 0.00 -6.85
CA ILE A 32 9.11 -0.84 -5.96
C ILE A 32 8.57 -2.02 -6.76
N MET A 33 8.77 -3.22 -6.22
CA MET A 33 8.24 -4.46 -6.78
C MET A 33 7.17 -5.02 -5.84
N PHE A 34 6.00 -5.32 -6.40
CA PHE A 34 4.91 -5.95 -5.67
C PHE A 34 4.80 -7.43 -6.04
N CYS A 35 5.20 -8.32 -5.12
CA CYS A 35 4.94 -9.76 -5.24
C CYS A 35 3.48 -10.05 -4.88
N LYS A 36 2.76 -10.73 -5.78
CA LYS A 36 1.33 -11.05 -5.63
C LYS A 36 1.09 -12.53 -5.84
N ALA A 37 0.05 -13.06 -5.21
CA ALA A 37 -0.51 -14.36 -5.56
C ALA A 37 -1.27 -14.27 -6.90
N ASN A 38 -1.52 -15.42 -7.52
CA ASN A 38 -2.40 -15.51 -8.68
C ASN A 38 -3.81 -15.00 -8.31
N SER A 39 -4.50 -14.35 -9.24
CA SER A 39 -5.76 -13.64 -8.97
C SER A 39 -6.89 -14.53 -8.43
N ASP A 40 -6.88 -15.81 -8.82
CA ASP A 40 -7.82 -16.86 -8.42
C ASP A 40 -7.45 -17.55 -7.10
N THR A 41 -6.27 -17.26 -6.54
CA THR A 41 -5.83 -17.85 -5.27
C THR A 41 -6.76 -17.40 -4.14
N ILE A 42 -7.32 -18.35 -3.40
CA ILE A 42 -8.11 -18.10 -2.21
C ILE A 42 -7.18 -17.77 -1.04
N ILE A 43 -7.35 -16.57 -0.48
CA ILE A 43 -6.70 -16.12 0.75
C ILE A 43 -7.58 -16.52 1.92
N ALA A 44 -7.21 -17.63 2.56
CA ALA A 44 -7.80 -18.12 3.80
C ALA A 44 -6.68 -18.39 4.82
N PRO A 45 -6.94 -18.41 6.13
CA PRO A 45 -5.91 -18.66 7.15
C PRO A 45 -5.07 -19.90 6.84
N LEU A 46 -3.74 -19.75 6.84
CA LEU A 46 -2.84 -20.88 6.60
C LEU A 46 -2.93 -21.92 7.74
N PRO A 47 -2.84 -23.23 7.43
CA PRO A 47 -2.67 -24.25 8.45
C PRO A 47 -1.45 -23.96 9.33
N GLY A 48 -1.63 -23.96 10.66
CA GLY A 48 -0.56 -23.60 11.60
C GLY A 48 -0.25 -22.10 11.68
N SER A 49 -1.12 -21.24 11.14
CA SER A 49 -1.07 -19.80 11.38
C SER A 49 -1.11 -19.52 12.88
N ILE A 50 -0.06 -18.90 13.40
CA ILE A 50 0.06 -18.42 14.80
C ILE A 50 -0.66 -17.07 14.98
N GLY A 51 -1.17 -16.48 13.89
CA GLY A 51 -1.99 -15.29 13.96
C GLY A 51 -3.29 -15.53 14.72
N HIS A 52 -3.83 -14.48 15.34
CA HIS A 52 -5.03 -14.56 16.20
C HIS A 52 -6.26 -13.92 15.55
N THR A 53 -6.15 -13.46 14.30
CA THR A 53 -7.25 -12.79 13.61
C THR A 53 -7.79 -13.67 12.50
N ASP A 54 -9.07 -14.04 12.65
CA ASP A 54 -9.80 -14.79 11.65
C ASP A 54 -10.44 -13.84 10.63
N TYR A 55 -10.10 -14.07 9.36
CA TYR A 55 -10.62 -13.33 8.24
C TYR A 55 -11.45 -14.25 7.34
N PRO A 56 -12.61 -13.80 6.82
CA PRO A 56 -13.36 -14.57 5.83
C PRO A 56 -12.50 -14.86 4.58
N PRO A 57 -12.65 -16.03 3.94
CA PRO A 57 -11.97 -16.30 2.68
C PRO A 57 -12.32 -15.25 1.62
N ILE A 58 -11.32 -14.85 0.82
CA ILE A 58 -11.47 -13.92 -0.31
C ILE A 58 -10.47 -14.30 -1.40
N THR A 59 -10.77 -14.08 -2.68
CA THR A 59 -9.75 -14.25 -3.74
C THR A 59 -8.73 -13.12 -3.68
N ALA A 60 -7.48 -13.39 -4.09
CA ALA A 60 -6.45 -12.36 -4.18
C ALA A 60 -6.84 -11.22 -5.14
N GLY A 61 -7.57 -11.55 -6.22
CA GLY A 61 -8.08 -10.60 -7.19
C GLY A 61 -9.15 -9.67 -6.63
N ASP A 62 -10.14 -10.21 -5.91
CA ASP A 62 -11.19 -9.41 -5.25
C ASP A 62 -10.58 -8.48 -4.21
N TYR A 63 -9.71 -9.02 -3.35
CA TYR A 63 -9.01 -8.22 -2.35
C TYR A 63 -8.25 -7.05 -3.00
N LEU A 64 -7.51 -7.31 -4.08
CA LEU A 64 -6.79 -6.24 -4.78
C LEU A 64 -7.73 -5.17 -5.34
N ARG A 65 -8.84 -5.56 -5.98
CA ARG A 65 -9.82 -4.63 -6.53
C ARG A 65 -10.40 -3.72 -5.44
N GLU A 66 -10.75 -4.28 -4.29
CA GLU A 66 -11.23 -3.51 -3.14
C GLU A 66 -10.20 -2.47 -2.68
N ARG A 67 -8.92 -2.86 -2.59
CA ARG A 67 -7.85 -1.94 -2.16
C ARG A 67 -7.58 -0.84 -3.18
N ILE A 68 -7.63 -1.15 -4.48
CA ILE A 68 -7.46 -0.15 -5.55
C ILE A 68 -8.63 0.84 -5.52
N ALA A 69 -9.87 0.36 -5.39
CA ALA A 69 -11.05 1.22 -5.31
C ALA A 69 -11.03 2.20 -4.13
N GLN A 70 -10.32 1.86 -3.04
CA GLN A 70 -10.14 2.73 -1.87
C GLN A 70 -9.02 3.77 -2.03
N THR A 71 -8.21 3.67 -3.10
CA THR A 71 -7.12 4.62 -3.35
C THR A 71 -7.72 5.93 -3.85
N LYS A 72 -7.65 6.98 -3.01
CA LYS A 72 -8.07 8.32 -3.40
C LYS A 72 -7.08 8.87 -4.42
N VAL A 73 -7.55 9.19 -5.62
CA VAL A 73 -6.81 10.06 -6.54
C VAL A 73 -6.99 11.48 -6.01
N HIS A 74 -5.89 12.12 -5.62
CA HIS A 74 -5.94 13.54 -5.26
C HIS A 74 -6.13 14.35 -6.54
N PRO A 75 -7.16 15.22 -6.65
CA PRO A 75 -7.22 16.16 -7.76
C PRO A 75 -5.97 17.05 -7.71
N GLU A 76 -5.36 17.25 -8.87
CA GLU A 76 -4.16 18.06 -9.03
C GLU A 76 -4.36 19.46 -8.44
N THR A 77 -3.61 19.76 -7.38
CA THR A 77 -3.55 21.11 -6.83
C THR A 77 -2.66 21.93 -7.75
N GLN A 78 -3.27 22.78 -8.59
CA GLN A 78 -2.55 23.82 -9.32
C GLN A 78 -1.78 24.67 -8.29
N GLN A 79 -0.45 24.56 -8.31
CA GLN A 79 0.42 25.45 -7.58
C GLN A 79 0.18 26.87 -8.12
N GLN A 80 -0.52 27.68 -7.32
CA GLN A 80 -0.61 29.11 -7.53
C GLN A 80 0.81 29.67 -7.54
N SER A 81 1.25 30.13 -8.72
CA SER A 81 2.44 30.96 -8.87
C SER A 81 2.20 32.29 -8.16
N VAL A 82 2.62 32.37 -6.90
CA VAL A 82 2.89 33.63 -6.21
C VAL A 82 4.35 34.03 -6.45
N ARG A 83 4.54 35.10 -7.21
CA ARG A 83 5.61 36.13 -7.22
C ARG A 83 5.19 37.12 -8.30
N GLY A 84 4.78 38.36 -8.00
CA GLY A 84 5.62 39.47 -7.53
C GLY A 84 6.42 40.00 -8.75
N SER A 85 6.27 41.22 -9.26
CA SER A 85 5.77 42.51 -8.75
C SER A 85 5.17 43.34 -9.88
#